data_AF-G1UUS4-F1
#
_entry.id   AF-G1UUS4-F1
#
_cell.length_a   1.000
_cell.length_b   1.000
_cell.length_c   1.000
_cell.angle_alpha   90.00
_cell.angle_beta   90.00
_cell.angle_gamma   90.00
#
_symmetry.space_group_name_H-M   'P 1'
#
loop_
_entity.id
_entity.type
_entity.pdbx_description
1 polymer ?
#
loop_
_entity_poly.entity_id
_entity_poly.type
_entity_poly.pdbx_seq_one_letter_code
_entity_poly.pdbx_strand_id
1 'polypeptide(L)'
;MTWTTCFWGLVLIKLLEWDGRLSALYVLCKALCPALLCLMAACLLYAVSLRLYPLVGFSLDLYQFQTVVFTDLPQRLWELVRQSWLHLVVPQGFMSLWLKILLLCALAGGAAAMLSRAVHVTQHQLLKVSILIVAIALFPVAAKSQFLVSNNSNWYLYRFLAMGLSYVYSFFLLTLLADSKTPIRNAGLLLFILLLPCMAVNCLDQQIRHVRSTEHDLAVLNRVIGRIESLPNFDPDKTYNLVQLGRTKSYLQDTPRVGPLTPLSSRTISQAWNPGFELWLLSKYLKLGDRLNEEIQKRPNLMEKALHFARDKQAFPHQGSIGIVDDTIILLFDRDAIPTAEARLKTLKQ
;
A
#
# COMPACT_ATOMS: atom_id res chain seq x y z
N MET A 1 -13.63 1.93 -2.62
CA MET A 1 -13.07 3.07 -3.40
C MET A 1 -13.99 3.52 -4.52
N THR A 2 -14.66 2.63 -5.27
CA THR A 2 -15.71 3.00 -6.24
C THR A 2 -16.79 3.90 -5.64
N TRP A 3 -17.27 3.59 -4.42
CA TRP A 3 -18.33 4.35 -3.74
C TRP A 3 -17.99 5.80 -3.41
N THR A 4 -16.78 6.10 -2.95
CA THR A 4 -16.32 7.48 -2.69
C THR A 4 -16.20 8.28 -3.99
N THR A 5 -15.71 7.65 -5.07
CA THR A 5 -15.59 8.28 -6.38
C THR A 5 -16.96 8.54 -7.00
N CYS A 6 -17.90 7.60 -6.87
CA CYS A 6 -19.29 7.77 -7.28
C CYS A 6 -20.00 8.85 -6.46
N PHE A 7 -19.77 8.90 -5.14
CA PHE A 7 -20.29 9.95 -4.26
C PHE A 7 -19.80 11.33 -4.69
N TRP A 8 -18.48 11.52 -4.82
CA TRP A 8 -17.91 12.79 -5.25
C TRP A 8 -18.27 13.14 -6.69
N GLY A 9 -18.39 12.15 -7.59
CA GLY A 9 -18.90 12.34 -8.94
C GLY A 9 -20.36 12.82 -8.97
N LEU A 10 -21.21 12.27 -8.10
CA LEU A 10 -22.61 12.68 -7.96
C LEU A 10 -22.73 14.08 -7.32
N VAL A 11 -21.88 14.40 -6.34
CA VAL A 11 -21.70 15.76 -5.80
C VAL A 11 -21.31 16.73 -6.93
N LEU A 12 -20.31 16.37 -7.74
CA LEU A 12 -19.84 17.16 -8.88
C LEU A 12 -20.94 17.43 -9.92
N ILE A 13 -21.69 16.40 -10.32
CA ILE A 13 -22.82 16.52 -11.28
C ILE A 13 -23.92 17.41 -10.70
N LYS A 14 -24.30 17.18 -9.43
CA LYS A 14 -25.37 17.97 -8.81
C LYS A 14 -24.97 19.41 -8.53
N LEU A 15 -23.67 19.69 -8.35
CA LEU A 15 -23.12 21.05 -8.29
C LEU A 15 -23.07 21.73 -9.66
N LEU A 16 -22.83 20.98 -10.75
CA LEU A 16 -22.93 21.48 -12.12
C LEU A 16 -24.36 21.88 -12.48
N GLU A 17 -25.35 21.11 -12.02
CA GLU A 17 -26.79 21.36 -12.22
C GLU A 17 -27.37 22.44 -11.28
N TRP A 18 -26.65 22.80 -10.21
CA TRP A 18 -27.16 23.76 -9.23
C TRP A 18 -27.33 25.13 -9.88
N ASP A 19 -28.43 25.82 -9.61
CA ASP A 19 -28.80 27.12 -10.17
C ASP A 19 -28.23 28.32 -9.38
N GLY A 20 -27.65 28.08 -8.19
CA GLY A 20 -26.99 29.11 -7.36
C GLY A 20 -27.88 29.71 -6.28
N ARG A 21 -29.07 29.14 -6.06
CA ARG A 21 -30.00 29.55 -4.99
C ARG A 21 -29.73 28.77 -3.69
N LEU A 22 -29.82 29.44 -2.54
CA LEU A 22 -29.65 28.84 -1.20
C LEU A 22 -30.67 27.72 -0.93
N SER A 23 -31.90 27.86 -1.42
CA SER A 23 -32.92 26.80 -1.33
C SER A 23 -32.51 25.53 -2.06
N ALA A 24 -31.81 25.65 -3.18
CA ALA A 24 -31.29 24.51 -3.93
C ALA A 24 -30.04 23.90 -3.27
N LEU A 25 -29.28 24.66 -2.46
CA LEU A 25 -28.22 24.11 -1.61
C LEU A 25 -28.79 23.20 -0.50
N TYR A 26 -29.94 23.58 0.08
CA TYR A 26 -30.65 22.73 1.03
C TYR A 26 -31.16 21.44 0.37
N VAL A 27 -31.70 21.53 -0.84
CA VAL A 27 -32.11 20.36 -1.65
C VAL A 27 -30.89 19.49 -2.00
N LEU A 28 -29.75 20.10 -2.34
CA LEU A 28 -28.49 19.41 -2.58
C LEU A 28 -28.02 18.66 -1.33
N CYS A 29 -27.97 19.31 -0.16
CA CYS A 29 -27.63 18.68 1.11
C CYS A 29 -28.59 17.52 1.44
N LYS A 30 -29.89 17.69 1.19
CA LYS A 30 -30.89 16.65 1.39
C LYS A 30 -30.74 15.49 0.40
N ALA A 31 -30.33 15.75 -0.84
CA ALA A 31 -30.02 14.74 -1.85
C ALA A 31 -28.69 14.01 -1.60
N LEU A 32 -27.72 14.68 -0.97
CA LEU A 32 -26.43 14.12 -0.58
C LEU A 32 -26.50 13.33 0.73
N CYS A 33 -27.49 13.58 1.57
CA CYS A 33 -27.68 12.87 2.84
C CYS A 33 -27.86 11.35 2.66
N PRO A 34 -28.70 10.84 1.74
CA PRO A 34 -28.76 9.42 1.41
C PRO A 34 -27.41 8.86 0.95
N ALA A 35 -26.65 9.62 0.17
CA ALA A 35 -25.37 9.17 -0.36
C ALA A 35 -24.27 9.15 0.73
N LEU A 36 -24.30 10.08 1.69
CA LEU A 36 -23.49 10.08 2.90
C LEU A 36 -23.86 8.92 3.83
N LEU A 37 -25.16 8.65 4.01
CA LEU A 37 -25.65 7.50 4.76
C LEU A 37 -25.23 6.18 4.11
N CYS A 38 -25.28 6.08 2.78
CA CYS A 38 -24.76 4.94 2.03
C CYS A 38 -23.24 4.81 2.19
N LEU A 39 -22.49 5.92 2.20
CA LEU A 39 -21.05 5.91 2.46
C LEU A 39 -20.76 5.40 3.89
N MET A 40 -21.49 5.91 4.89
CA MET A 40 -21.40 5.46 6.27
C MET A 40 -21.78 3.99 6.42
N ALA A 41 -22.86 3.55 5.78
CA ALA A 41 -23.31 2.16 5.75
C ALA A 41 -22.29 1.26 5.06
N ALA A 42 -21.67 1.70 3.96
CA ALA A 42 -20.59 0.97 3.30
C ALA A 42 -19.33 0.87 4.17
N CYS A 43 -18.96 1.95 4.90
CA CYS A 43 -17.87 1.91 5.87
C CYS A 43 -18.18 0.95 7.03
N LEU A 44 -19.42 0.96 7.54
CA LEU A 44 -19.90 0.03 8.56
C LEU A 44 -19.90 -1.42 8.07
N LEU A 45 -20.45 -1.68 6.88
CA LEU A 45 -20.44 -3.00 6.25
C LEU A 45 -19.03 -3.49 5.98
N TYR A 46 -18.12 -2.61 5.57
CA TYR A 46 -16.71 -2.95 5.42
C TYR A 46 -16.08 -3.31 6.77
N ALA A 47 -16.31 -2.51 7.82
CA ALA A 47 -15.84 -2.81 9.17
C ALA A 47 -16.41 -4.14 9.70
N VAL A 48 -17.70 -4.42 9.44
CA VAL A 48 -18.34 -5.70 9.76
C VAL A 48 -17.71 -6.84 8.96
N SER A 49 -17.49 -6.67 7.66
CA SER A 49 -16.84 -7.70 6.81
C SER A 49 -15.43 -8.03 7.29
N LEU A 50 -14.66 -7.02 7.74
CA LEU A 50 -13.34 -7.24 8.35
C LEU A 50 -13.43 -8.00 9.67
N ARG A 51 -14.46 -7.73 10.50
CA ARG A 51 -14.70 -8.47 11.75
C ARG A 51 -15.24 -9.89 11.55
N LEU A 52 -15.94 -10.14 10.45
CA LEU A 52 -16.45 -11.48 10.10
C LEU A 52 -15.41 -12.32 9.35
N TYR A 53 -14.39 -11.69 8.75
CA TYR A 53 -13.32 -12.37 8.02
C TYR A 53 -12.63 -13.51 8.80
N PRO A 54 -12.41 -13.42 10.13
CA PRO A 54 -11.93 -14.54 10.96
C PRO A 54 -12.82 -15.77 10.96
N LEU A 55 -14.14 -15.61 10.87
CA LEU A 55 -15.11 -16.71 10.92
C LEU A 55 -15.06 -17.59 9.68
N VAL A 56 -14.50 -17.09 8.57
CA VAL A 56 -14.36 -17.83 7.30
C VAL A 56 -13.06 -18.66 7.30
N GLY A 57 -12.31 -18.71 8.41
CA GLY A 57 -11.09 -19.52 8.54
C GLY A 57 -9.87 -18.95 7.82
N PHE A 58 -9.97 -17.76 7.25
CA PHE A 58 -8.90 -17.09 6.50
C PHE A 58 -8.35 -15.82 7.17
N SER A 59 -8.75 -15.45 8.40
CA SER A 59 -8.10 -14.31 9.05
C SER A 59 -6.70 -14.68 9.50
N LEU A 60 -5.74 -14.11 8.80
CA LEU A 60 -4.32 -14.26 9.08
C LEU A 60 -3.83 -13.38 10.25
N ASP A 61 -4.75 -12.82 11.06
CA ASP A 61 -4.46 -11.80 12.08
C ASP A 61 -3.52 -10.69 11.59
N LEU A 62 -3.55 -10.40 10.28
CA LEU A 62 -2.65 -9.44 9.68
C LEU A 62 -3.10 -8.04 10.04
N TYR A 63 -2.13 -7.20 10.39
CA TYR A 63 -2.32 -5.77 10.63
C TYR A 63 -3.06 -5.06 9.45
N GLN A 64 -3.05 -5.63 8.25
CA GLN A 64 -3.76 -5.14 7.05
C GLN A 64 -5.29 -5.24 7.15
N PHE A 65 -5.78 -6.17 7.97
CA PHE A 65 -7.18 -6.44 8.25
C PHE A 65 -7.61 -5.92 9.63
N GLN A 66 -6.67 -5.37 10.41
CA GLN A 66 -6.94 -4.72 11.69
C GLN A 66 -7.33 -3.25 11.51
N THR A 67 -8.24 -2.78 12.35
CA THR A 67 -8.66 -1.38 12.40
C THR A 67 -7.86 -0.60 13.44
N VAL A 68 -7.61 0.68 13.19
CA VAL A 68 -6.95 1.58 14.14
C VAL A 68 -7.86 1.88 15.35
N VAL A 69 -7.26 2.12 16.52
CA VAL A 69 -7.99 2.59 17.71
C VAL A 69 -8.53 4.00 17.47
N PHE A 70 -9.73 4.28 17.97
CA PHE A 70 -10.42 5.57 17.74
C PHE A 70 -9.60 6.79 18.20
N THR A 71 -8.76 6.62 19.22
CA THR A 71 -7.88 7.66 19.77
C THR A 71 -6.85 8.17 18.77
N ASP A 72 -6.43 7.34 17.81
CA ASP A 72 -5.38 7.69 16.85
C ASP A 72 -5.94 8.36 15.59
N LEU A 73 -7.27 8.42 15.44
CA LEU A 73 -7.94 8.98 14.27
C LEU A 73 -7.55 10.45 13.97
N PRO A 74 -7.40 11.36 14.95
CA PRO A 74 -7.00 12.74 14.65
C PRO A 74 -5.61 12.82 14.00
N GLN A 75 -4.63 12.08 14.54
CA GLN A 75 -3.28 12.03 13.99
C GLN A 75 -3.27 11.35 12.61
N ARG A 76 -4.05 10.26 12.46
CA ARG A 76 -4.22 9.56 11.18
C ARG A 76 -4.87 10.44 10.11
N LEU A 77 -5.83 11.28 10.48
CA LEU A 77 -6.48 12.23 9.57
C LEU A 77 -5.49 13.27 9.07
N TRP A 78 -4.68 13.84 9.98
CA TRP A 78 -3.61 14.77 9.58
C TRP A 78 -2.61 14.10 8.63
N GLU A 79 -2.14 12.90 8.98
CA GLU A 79 -1.20 12.15 8.16
C GLU A 79 -1.81 11.78 6.81
N LEU A 80 -3.10 11.43 6.76
CA LEU A 80 -3.84 11.18 5.54
C LEU A 80 -3.84 12.41 4.63
N VAL A 81 -4.21 13.59 5.15
CA VAL A 81 -4.23 14.83 4.36
C VAL A 81 -2.84 15.13 3.82
N ARG A 82 -1.82 15.10 4.70
CA ARG A 82 -0.41 15.33 4.34
C ARG A 82 0.07 14.40 3.24
N GLN A 83 -0.13 13.10 3.40
CA GLN A 83 0.32 12.07 2.47
C GLN A 83 -0.47 12.09 1.15
N SER A 84 -1.73 12.52 1.17
CA SER A 84 -2.56 12.64 -0.03
C SER A 84 -2.04 13.73 -0.96
N TRP A 85 -1.74 14.91 -0.41
CA TRP A 85 -1.18 16.03 -1.16
C TRP A 85 0.29 15.79 -1.54
N LEU A 86 1.08 15.22 -0.64
CA LEU A 86 2.46 14.85 -0.96
C LEU A 86 2.52 13.90 -2.16
N HIS A 87 1.70 12.85 -2.17
CA HIS A 87 1.73 11.85 -3.26
C HIS A 87 1.01 12.34 -4.52
N LEU A 88 0.30 13.46 -4.47
CA LEU A 88 -0.18 14.13 -5.68
C LEU A 88 1.00 14.65 -6.52
N VAL A 89 2.10 15.05 -5.88
CA VAL A 89 3.27 15.67 -6.55
C VAL A 89 4.49 14.76 -6.57
N VAL A 90 4.71 13.98 -5.51
CA VAL A 90 5.82 13.03 -5.41
C VAL A 90 5.46 11.74 -6.16
N PRO A 91 6.36 11.19 -7.00
CA PRO A 91 6.13 9.89 -7.63
C PRO A 91 5.98 8.82 -6.55
N GLN A 92 4.96 7.98 -6.69
CA GLN A 92 4.86 6.78 -5.86
C GLN A 92 5.86 5.75 -6.37
N GLY A 93 6.31 4.81 -5.54
CA GLY A 93 7.41 3.92 -5.91
C GLY A 93 7.20 3.16 -7.23
N PHE A 94 5.95 2.91 -7.61
CA PHE A 94 5.56 2.20 -8.83
C PHE A 94 5.35 3.10 -10.07
N MET A 95 5.71 4.38 -9.99
CA MET A 95 5.53 5.36 -11.05
C MET A 95 6.86 6.05 -11.35
N SER A 96 7.28 6.04 -12.61
CA SER A 96 8.48 6.76 -13.02
C SER A 96 8.31 8.29 -12.84
N LEU A 97 9.43 8.99 -12.57
CA LEU A 97 9.41 10.45 -12.47
C LEU A 97 8.88 11.10 -13.75
N TRP A 98 9.23 10.57 -14.92
CA TRP A 98 8.76 11.09 -16.20
C TRP A 98 7.24 10.97 -16.37
N LEU A 99 6.66 9.82 -16.03
CA LEU A 99 5.20 9.64 -16.03
C LEU A 99 4.54 10.61 -15.04
N LYS A 100 5.16 10.80 -13.87
CA LYS A 100 4.68 11.77 -12.89
C LYS A 100 4.68 13.20 -13.43
N ILE A 101 5.74 13.62 -14.12
CA ILE A 101 5.83 14.94 -14.76
C ILE A 101 4.71 15.13 -15.77
N LEU A 102 4.43 14.15 -16.65
CA LEU A 102 3.33 14.24 -17.61
C LEU A 102 1.96 14.37 -16.93
N LEU A 103 1.73 13.63 -15.84
CA LEU A 103 0.50 13.73 -15.04
C LEU A 103 0.38 15.08 -14.33
N LEU A 104 1.50 15.67 -13.89
CA LEU A 104 1.53 17.02 -13.33
C LEU A 104 1.29 18.09 -14.39
N CYS A 105 1.77 17.91 -15.62
CA CYS A 105 1.42 18.78 -16.74
C CYS A 105 -0.08 18.74 -17.03
N ALA A 106 -0.70 17.55 -17.02
CA ALA A 106 -2.14 17.41 -17.17
C ALA A 106 -2.91 18.09 -16.03
N LEU A 107 -2.44 17.93 -14.78
CA LEU A 107 -3.03 18.60 -13.61
C LEU A 107 -2.92 20.13 -13.71
N ALA A 108 -1.73 20.65 -13.96
CA ALA A 108 -1.47 22.09 -14.07
C ALA A 108 -2.23 22.71 -15.24
N GLY A 109 -2.21 22.05 -16.40
CA GLY A 109 -2.96 22.48 -17.58
C GLY A 109 -4.47 22.47 -17.34
N GLY A 110 -5.00 21.39 -16.74
CA GLY A 110 -6.42 21.30 -16.41
C GLY A 110 -6.84 22.37 -15.39
N ALA A 111 -6.03 22.60 -14.35
CA ALA A 111 -6.28 23.66 -13.38
C ALA A 111 -6.24 25.05 -14.03
N ALA A 112 -5.28 25.33 -14.91
CA ALA A 112 -5.21 26.59 -15.65
C ALA A 112 -6.41 26.78 -16.59
N ALA A 113 -6.84 25.72 -17.29
CA ALA A 113 -8.03 25.74 -18.13
C ALA A 113 -9.28 26.05 -17.30
N MET A 114 -9.47 25.40 -16.15
CA MET A 114 -10.55 25.68 -15.21
C MET A 114 -10.53 27.13 -14.72
N LEU A 115 -9.37 27.62 -14.28
CA LEU A 115 -9.22 29.00 -13.81
C LEU A 115 -9.51 30.01 -14.92
N SER A 116 -9.09 29.75 -16.15
CA SER A 116 -9.38 30.64 -17.28
C SER A 116 -10.87 30.75 -17.60
N ARG A 117 -11.65 29.68 -17.34
CA ARG A 117 -13.12 29.71 -17.43
C ARG A 117 -13.75 30.39 -16.22
N ALA A 118 -13.08 30.36 -15.07
CA ALA A 118 -13.54 30.98 -13.83
C ALA A 118 -13.46 32.53 -13.83
N VAL A 119 -12.69 33.15 -14.72
CA VAL A 119 -12.55 34.62 -14.79
C VAL A 119 -13.83 35.34 -15.27
N HIS A 120 -14.74 34.63 -15.95
CA HIS A 120 -15.99 35.21 -16.50
C HIS A 120 -17.24 34.85 -15.69
N VAL A 121 -17.06 34.62 -14.39
CA VAL A 121 -18.06 33.99 -13.53
C VAL A 121 -18.77 35.05 -12.68
N THR A 122 -20.09 35.11 -12.79
CA THR A 122 -20.94 35.97 -11.95
C THR A 122 -20.86 35.58 -10.47
N GLN A 123 -21.18 36.48 -9.52
CA GLN A 123 -21.12 36.19 -8.07
C GLN A 123 -21.83 34.87 -7.68
N HIS A 124 -22.96 34.52 -8.31
CA HIS A 124 -23.68 33.26 -8.07
C HIS A 124 -22.96 32.02 -8.63
N GLN A 125 -22.24 32.15 -9.74
CA GLN A 125 -21.42 31.08 -10.28
C GLN A 125 -20.09 30.96 -9.51
N LEU A 126 -19.65 32.03 -8.81
CA LEU A 126 -18.42 32.06 -8.03
C LEU A 126 -18.51 31.09 -6.85
N LEU A 127 -19.67 31.03 -6.19
CA LEU A 127 -19.95 30.03 -5.15
C LEU A 127 -19.92 28.59 -5.70
N LYS A 128 -20.46 28.35 -6.90
CA LYS A 128 -20.38 27.02 -7.56
C LYS A 128 -18.93 26.63 -7.85
N VAL A 129 -18.14 27.56 -8.37
CA VAL A 129 -16.71 27.37 -8.64
C VAL A 129 -15.94 27.14 -7.34
N SER A 130 -16.23 27.87 -6.26
CA SER A 130 -15.59 27.68 -4.96
C SER A 130 -15.88 26.30 -4.38
N ILE A 131 -17.13 25.82 -4.43
CA ILE A 131 -17.48 24.48 -3.95
C ILE A 131 -16.84 23.41 -4.84
N LEU A 132 -16.79 23.62 -6.16
CA LEU A 132 -16.11 22.73 -7.10
C LEU A 132 -14.61 22.60 -6.78
N ILE A 133 -13.93 23.72 -6.53
CA ILE A 133 -12.51 23.76 -6.15
C ILE A 133 -12.30 23.01 -4.83
N VAL A 134 -13.16 23.23 -3.83
CA VAL A 134 -13.09 22.52 -2.55
C VAL A 134 -13.31 21.01 -2.74
N ALA A 135 -14.29 20.59 -3.55
CA ALA A 135 -14.54 19.18 -3.82
C ALA A 135 -13.34 18.50 -4.52
N ILE A 136 -12.71 19.20 -5.48
CA ILE A 136 -11.49 18.72 -6.15
C ILE A 136 -10.31 18.65 -5.16
N ALA A 137 -10.16 19.64 -4.28
CA ALA A 137 -9.13 19.67 -3.24
C ALA A 137 -9.28 18.53 -2.21
N LEU A 138 -10.50 18.06 -1.96
CA LEU A 138 -10.77 16.92 -1.08
C LEU A 138 -10.57 15.56 -1.76
N PHE A 139 -10.52 15.51 -3.10
CA PHE A 139 -10.45 14.28 -3.86
C PHE A 139 -9.18 13.45 -3.61
N PRO A 140 -7.96 14.02 -3.50
CA PRO A 140 -6.77 13.29 -3.08
C PRO A 140 -6.91 12.64 -1.70
N VAL A 141 -7.58 13.32 -0.77
CA VAL A 141 -7.83 12.82 0.60
C VAL A 141 -8.83 11.66 0.55
N ALA A 142 -9.91 11.81 -0.21
CA ALA A 142 -10.91 10.77 -0.41
C ALA A 142 -10.30 9.51 -1.07
N ALA A 143 -9.42 9.70 -2.06
CA ALA A 143 -8.67 8.64 -2.75
C ALA A 143 -7.80 7.80 -1.81
N LYS A 144 -7.47 8.29 -0.61
CA LYS A 144 -6.68 7.59 0.40
C LYS A 144 -7.42 7.30 1.71
N SER A 145 -8.70 7.62 1.81
CA SER A 145 -9.53 7.48 3.02
C SER A 145 -9.46 6.09 3.69
N GLN A 146 -9.20 5.03 2.92
CA GLN A 146 -8.95 3.67 3.44
C GLN A 146 -7.82 3.58 4.48
N PHE A 147 -6.81 4.46 4.42
CA PHE A 147 -5.71 4.51 5.39
C PHE A 147 -6.09 5.17 6.71
N LEU A 148 -7.26 5.81 6.79
CA LEU A 148 -7.79 6.35 8.04
C LEU A 148 -8.18 5.23 9.01
N VAL A 149 -8.71 4.13 8.47
CA VAL A 149 -9.28 3.02 9.24
C VAL A 149 -8.34 1.83 9.31
N SER A 150 -7.49 1.61 8.30
CA SER A 150 -6.54 0.50 8.28
C SER A 150 -5.35 0.76 9.20
N ASN A 151 -4.95 -0.26 9.99
CA ASN A 151 -3.76 -0.21 10.83
C ASN A 151 -2.43 -0.23 10.05
N ASN A 152 -2.47 0.00 8.75
CA ASN A 152 -1.28 0.04 7.92
C ASN A 152 -0.49 1.32 8.15
N SER A 153 0.78 1.19 8.54
CA SER A 153 1.71 2.31 8.74
C SER A 153 2.36 2.80 7.44
N ASN A 154 2.20 2.05 6.35
CA ASN A 154 2.88 2.32 5.10
C ASN A 154 1.92 2.89 4.05
N TRP A 155 2.00 4.21 3.89
CA TRP A 155 1.18 5.04 3.01
C TRP A 155 1.51 4.92 1.52
N TYR A 156 2.55 4.15 1.17
CA TYR A 156 2.99 3.87 -0.19
C TYR A 156 2.56 2.48 -0.68
N LEU A 157 1.80 1.74 0.13
CA LEU A 157 1.43 0.36 -0.20
C LEU A 157 0.52 0.26 -1.41
N TYR A 158 0.86 -0.72 -2.24
CA TYR A 158 0.07 -1.22 -3.34
C TYR A 158 -1.27 -1.76 -2.83
N ARG A 159 -2.37 -1.11 -3.18
CA ARG A 159 -3.68 -1.77 -3.21
C ARG A 159 -4.19 -1.62 -4.64
N PHE A 160 -4.58 -2.73 -5.26
CA PHE A 160 -5.10 -2.81 -6.64
C PHE A 160 -6.26 -1.82 -6.92
N LEU A 161 -6.97 -1.38 -5.86
CA LEU A 161 -8.02 -0.37 -5.92
C LEU A 161 -7.54 1.09 -5.74
N ALA A 162 -6.29 1.31 -5.33
CA ALA A 162 -5.70 2.60 -4.96
C ALA A 162 -5.10 3.38 -6.13
N MET A 163 -5.68 3.23 -7.32
CA MET A 163 -5.51 4.21 -8.40
C MET A 163 -6.39 5.46 -8.18
N GLY A 164 -6.76 5.80 -6.94
CA GLY A 164 -7.63 6.93 -6.65
C GLY A 164 -7.09 8.27 -7.16
N LEU A 165 -5.76 8.46 -7.18
CA LEU A 165 -5.13 9.64 -7.79
C LEU A 165 -5.18 9.63 -9.32
N SER A 166 -5.27 8.46 -9.97
CA SER A 166 -5.44 8.39 -11.43
C SER A 166 -6.72 9.10 -11.87
N TYR A 167 -7.80 8.99 -11.08
CA TYR A 167 -9.04 9.71 -11.34
C TYR A 167 -8.88 11.22 -11.24
N VAL A 168 -8.04 11.72 -10.33
CA VAL A 168 -7.69 13.16 -10.26
C VAL A 168 -7.04 13.60 -11.57
N TYR A 169 -6.02 12.88 -12.01
CA TYR A 169 -5.30 13.21 -13.25
C TYR A 169 -6.19 13.09 -14.48
N SER A 170 -7.03 12.05 -14.56
CA SER A 170 -8.02 11.86 -15.63
C SER A 170 -9.02 13.00 -15.68
N PHE A 171 -9.51 13.48 -14.53
CA PHE A 171 -10.42 14.63 -14.47
C PHE A 171 -9.79 15.90 -15.07
N PHE A 172 -8.55 16.22 -14.70
CA PHE A 172 -7.87 17.41 -15.24
C PHE A 172 -7.53 17.26 -16.73
N LEU A 173 -7.15 16.06 -17.16
CA LEU A 173 -6.93 15.76 -18.58
C LEU A 173 -8.23 15.91 -19.40
N LEU A 174 -9.35 15.40 -18.90
CA LEU A 174 -10.66 15.58 -19.52
C LEU A 174 -11.05 17.06 -19.59
N THR A 175 -10.69 17.84 -18.57
CA THR A 175 -10.96 19.28 -18.55
C THR A 175 -10.22 20.02 -19.66
N LEU A 176 -8.96 19.65 -19.94
CA LEU A 176 -8.19 20.14 -21.08
C LEU A 176 -8.83 19.74 -22.42
N LEU A 177 -9.21 18.46 -22.56
CA LEU A 177 -9.82 17.92 -23.78
C LEU A 177 -11.20 18.55 -24.07
N ALA A 178 -11.92 18.94 -23.03
CA ALA A 178 -13.21 19.62 -23.13
C ALA A 178 -13.09 21.15 -23.28
N ASP A 179 -11.89 21.70 -23.46
CA ASP A 179 -11.72 23.15 -23.67
C ASP A 179 -12.14 23.60 -25.07
N SER A 180 -12.82 24.75 -25.12
CA SER A 180 -13.26 25.36 -26.37
C SER A 180 -12.10 26.02 -27.12
N LYS A 181 -11.02 26.41 -26.42
CA LYS A 181 -9.82 26.99 -27.03
C LYS A 181 -8.98 25.89 -27.65
N THR A 182 -8.92 25.89 -28.99
CA THR A 182 -8.12 24.94 -29.80
C THR A 182 -6.70 24.69 -29.30
N PRO A 183 -5.87 25.69 -28.91
CA PRO A 183 -4.52 25.40 -28.42
C PRO A 183 -4.50 24.61 -27.09
N ILE A 184 -5.42 24.89 -26.17
CA ILE A 184 -5.52 24.18 -24.88
C ILE A 184 -5.98 22.74 -25.11
N ARG A 185 -7.00 22.57 -25.96
CA ARG A 185 -7.49 21.26 -26.36
C ARG A 185 -6.41 20.43 -27.05
N ASN A 186 -5.63 21.03 -27.95
CA ASN A 186 -4.52 20.36 -28.63
C ASN A 186 -3.41 19.94 -27.66
N ALA A 187 -3.11 20.77 -26.65
CA ALA A 187 -2.19 20.38 -25.58
C ALA A 187 -2.74 19.19 -24.77
N GLY A 188 -4.05 19.17 -24.48
CA GLY A 188 -4.73 18.03 -23.88
C GLY A 188 -4.66 16.76 -24.72
N LEU A 189 -4.86 16.87 -26.04
CA LEU A 189 -4.73 15.75 -26.99
C LEU A 189 -3.31 15.20 -27.05
N LEU A 190 -2.30 16.08 -27.10
CA LEU A 190 -0.90 15.68 -27.06
C LEU A 190 -0.58 14.95 -25.75
N LEU A 191 -1.00 15.49 -24.60
CA LEU A 191 -0.83 14.84 -23.31
C LEU A 191 -1.54 13.49 -23.26
N PHE A 192 -2.74 13.35 -23.83
CA PHE A 192 -3.46 12.09 -23.91
C PHE A 192 -2.69 11.04 -24.73
N ILE A 193 -2.19 11.43 -25.92
CA ILE A 193 -1.42 10.56 -26.82
C ILE A 193 -0.11 10.10 -26.15
N LEU A 194 0.52 10.95 -25.33
CA LEU A 194 1.75 10.59 -24.60
C LEU A 194 1.45 9.75 -23.34
N LEU A 195 0.43 10.12 -22.56
CA LEU A 195 0.09 9.46 -21.30
C LEU A 195 -0.41 8.04 -21.50
N LEU A 196 -1.19 7.77 -22.55
CA LEU A 196 -1.80 6.47 -22.80
C LEU A 196 -0.75 5.33 -22.90
N PRO A 197 0.25 5.39 -23.81
CA PRO A 197 1.29 4.36 -23.89
C PRO A 197 2.18 4.34 -22.64
N CYS A 198 2.51 5.50 -22.05
CA CYS A 198 3.32 5.53 -20.83
C CYS A 198 2.61 4.86 -19.64
N MET A 199 1.31 5.06 -19.48
CA MET A 199 0.50 4.39 -18.46
C MET A 199 0.39 2.88 -18.71
N ALA A 200 0.22 2.47 -19.98
CA ALA A 200 0.19 1.05 -20.35
C ALA A 200 1.52 0.35 -20.04
N VAL A 201 2.65 0.96 -20.42
CA VAL A 201 4.00 0.45 -20.12
C VAL A 201 4.24 0.41 -18.61
N ASN A 202 3.84 1.44 -17.87
CA ASN A 202 3.97 1.44 -16.41
C ASN A 202 3.13 0.33 -15.78
N CYS A 203 1.89 0.10 -16.24
CA CYS A 203 1.06 -0.99 -15.76
C CYS A 203 1.70 -2.36 -16.03
N LEU A 204 2.23 -2.56 -17.24
CA LEU A 204 2.91 -3.81 -17.61
C LEU A 204 4.18 -4.04 -16.79
N ASP A 205 5.03 -3.03 -16.62
CA ASP A 205 6.22 -3.10 -15.78
C ASP A 205 5.86 -3.47 -14.32
N GLN A 206 4.80 -2.89 -13.77
CA GLN A 206 4.32 -3.23 -12.42
C GLN A 206 3.79 -4.66 -12.32
N GLN A 207 3.04 -5.14 -13.31
CA GLN A 207 2.57 -6.53 -13.34
C GLN A 207 3.75 -7.50 -13.40
N ILE A 208 4.72 -7.26 -14.30
CA ILE A 208 5.91 -8.12 -14.43
C ILE A 208 6.71 -8.13 -13.13
N ARG A 209 6.94 -6.97 -12.50
CA ARG A 209 7.64 -6.89 -11.21
C ARG A 209 6.90 -7.64 -10.11
N HIS A 210 5.57 -7.58 -10.08
CA HIS A 210 4.78 -8.29 -9.08
C HIS A 210 4.87 -9.81 -9.26
N VAL A 211 4.73 -10.29 -10.50
CA VAL A 211 4.90 -11.71 -10.84
C VAL A 211 6.30 -12.18 -10.48
N ARG A 212 7.35 -11.47 -10.92
CA ARG A 212 8.74 -11.83 -10.63
C ARG A 212 9.10 -11.78 -9.15
N SER A 213 8.55 -10.82 -8.40
CA SER A 213 8.70 -10.79 -6.95
C SER A 213 8.10 -12.06 -6.34
N THR A 214 6.88 -12.42 -6.73
CA THR A 214 6.20 -13.62 -6.25
C THR A 214 6.96 -14.89 -6.61
N GLU A 215 7.45 -15.01 -7.85
CA GLU A 215 8.27 -16.15 -8.31
C GLU A 215 9.58 -16.25 -7.53
N HIS A 216 10.27 -15.13 -7.31
CA HIS A 216 11.49 -15.09 -6.50
C HIS A 216 11.22 -15.53 -5.06
N ASP A 217 10.18 -14.99 -4.42
CA ASP A 217 9.82 -15.30 -3.05
C ASP A 217 9.47 -16.79 -2.89
N LEU A 218 8.71 -17.36 -3.84
CA LEU A 218 8.43 -18.80 -3.90
C LEU A 218 9.69 -19.64 -4.11
N ALA A 219 10.62 -19.19 -4.96
CA ALA A 219 11.87 -19.90 -5.17
C ALA A 219 12.74 -19.89 -3.91
N VAL A 220 12.77 -18.78 -3.16
CA VAL A 220 13.45 -18.70 -1.86
C VAL A 220 12.80 -19.65 -0.86
N LEU A 221 11.48 -19.65 -0.74
CA LEU A 221 10.75 -20.56 0.15
C LEU A 221 11.03 -22.03 -0.19
N ASN A 222 10.96 -22.40 -1.47
CA ASN A 222 11.23 -23.77 -1.90
C ASN A 222 12.67 -24.20 -1.58
N ARG A 223 13.64 -23.29 -1.67
CA ARG A 223 15.03 -23.57 -1.25
C ARG A 223 15.15 -23.75 0.26
N VAL A 224 14.42 -22.96 1.05
CA VAL A 224 14.40 -23.09 2.52
C VAL A 224 13.80 -24.43 2.92
N ILE A 225 12.63 -24.78 2.37
CA ILE A 225 11.95 -26.07 2.64
C ILE A 225 12.84 -27.24 2.21
N GLY A 226 13.32 -27.24 0.97
CA GLY A 226 14.19 -28.31 0.48
C GLY A 226 15.48 -28.45 1.29
N ARG A 227 16.00 -27.34 1.84
CA ARG A 227 17.16 -27.39 2.74
C ARG A 227 16.83 -28.01 4.09
N ILE A 228 15.69 -27.66 4.69
CA ILE A 228 15.21 -28.27 5.93
C ILE A 228 14.99 -29.77 5.72
N GLU A 229 14.30 -30.16 4.65
CA GLU A 229 14.01 -31.57 4.31
C GLU A 229 15.28 -32.39 4.03
N SER A 230 16.36 -31.73 3.56
CA SER A 230 17.66 -32.37 3.33
C SER A 230 18.54 -32.50 4.57
N LEU A 231 18.14 -31.95 5.73
CA LEU A 231 18.95 -32.04 6.95
C LEU A 231 18.94 -33.49 7.48
N PRO A 232 20.09 -34.01 7.93
CA PRO A 232 20.20 -35.42 8.34
C PRO A 232 19.31 -35.80 9.54
N ASN A 233 18.89 -34.81 10.33
CA ASN A 233 18.08 -35.00 11.54
C ASN A 233 16.63 -34.50 11.35
N PHE A 234 16.21 -34.28 10.11
CA PHE A 234 14.85 -33.87 9.81
C PHE A 234 13.93 -35.10 9.71
N ASP A 235 12.78 -34.99 10.37
CA ASP A 235 11.72 -36.00 10.36
C ASP A 235 10.38 -35.29 10.08
N PRO A 236 9.68 -35.59 8.98
CA PRO A 236 8.41 -34.95 8.63
C PRO A 236 7.29 -35.23 9.66
N ASP A 237 7.43 -36.26 10.48
CA ASP A 237 6.44 -36.61 11.49
C ASP A 237 6.64 -35.89 12.83
N LYS A 238 7.85 -35.37 13.07
CA LYS A 238 8.19 -34.63 14.28
C LYS A 238 7.68 -33.19 14.22
N THR A 239 7.26 -32.68 15.38
CA THR A 239 6.94 -31.26 15.55
C THR A 239 8.20 -30.51 16.00
N TYR A 240 8.56 -29.43 15.30
CA TYR A 240 9.73 -28.61 15.60
C TYR A 240 9.34 -27.22 16.10
N ASN A 241 10.23 -26.57 16.85
CA ASN A 241 10.21 -25.12 17.03
C ASN A 241 10.90 -24.46 15.84
N LEU A 242 10.55 -23.21 15.53
CA LEU A 242 11.18 -22.46 14.44
C LEU A 242 11.68 -21.11 14.95
N VAL A 243 12.96 -20.84 14.73
CA VAL A 243 13.58 -19.54 15.01
C VAL A 243 14.14 -18.94 13.73
N GLN A 244 13.74 -17.70 13.43
CA GLN A 244 14.29 -16.93 12.33
C GLN A 244 15.11 -15.74 12.85
N LEU A 245 16.36 -15.64 12.38
CA LEU A 245 17.27 -14.52 12.58
C LEU A 245 17.45 -13.77 11.25
N GLY A 246 17.06 -12.51 11.21
CA GLY A 246 17.12 -11.72 9.98
C GLY A 246 15.97 -11.99 9.02
N ARG A 247 16.06 -11.37 7.85
CA ARG A 247 15.05 -11.42 6.79
C ARG A 247 15.69 -11.76 5.47
N THR A 248 14.97 -12.52 4.65
CA THR A 248 15.36 -12.70 3.25
C THR A 248 15.30 -11.35 2.55
N LYS A 249 16.27 -11.10 1.66
CA LYS A 249 16.23 -9.93 0.80
C LYS A 249 15.06 -10.05 -0.16
N SER A 250 14.37 -8.95 -0.40
CA SER A 250 13.29 -8.96 -1.40
C SER A 250 13.85 -8.93 -2.81
N TYR A 251 13.09 -9.45 -3.78
CA TYR A 251 13.45 -9.42 -5.20
C TYR A 251 13.96 -8.04 -5.67
N LEU A 252 13.33 -6.95 -5.20
CA LEU A 252 13.72 -5.59 -5.58
C LEU A 252 15.01 -5.08 -4.94
N GLN A 253 15.39 -5.61 -3.77
CA GLN A 253 16.70 -5.33 -3.16
C GLN A 253 17.84 -6.08 -3.86
N ASP A 254 17.54 -7.25 -4.42
CA ASP A 254 18.51 -8.08 -5.15
C ASP A 254 18.65 -7.70 -6.63
N THR A 255 17.69 -7.00 -7.22
CA THR A 255 17.86 -6.42 -8.57
C THR A 255 18.77 -5.18 -8.53
N PRO A 256 19.73 -5.05 -9.48
CA PRO A 256 20.55 -3.84 -9.61
C PRO A 256 19.66 -2.60 -9.71
N ARG A 257 19.96 -1.56 -8.90
CA ARG A 257 19.31 -0.25 -9.03
C ARG A 257 19.61 0.31 -10.41
N VAL A 258 18.66 0.24 -11.32
CA VAL A 258 18.78 0.89 -12.63
C VAL A 258 18.50 2.38 -12.43
N GLY A 259 19.55 3.12 -12.09
CA GLY A 259 19.63 4.58 -12.10
C GLY A 259 19.07 5.33 -10.88
N PRO A 260 19.36 6.63 -10.77
CA PRO A 260 18.99 7.50 -9.65
C PRO A 260 17.48 7.82 -9.53
N LEU A 261 16.64 7.26 -10.41
CA LEU A 261 15.25 7.69 -10.63
C LEU A 261 14.18 6.63 -10.29
N THR A 262 14.54 5.51 -9.66
CA THR A 262 13.56 4.50 -9.21
C THR A 262 13.56 4.37 -7.70
N PRO A 263 12.83 5.22 -6.95
CA PRO A 263 12.60 4.98 -5.54
C PRO A 263 11.50 3.93 -5.38
N LEU A 264 11.73 2.70 -5.85
CA LEU A 264 11.08 1.54 -5.24
C LEU A 264 11.85 1.26 -3.96
N SER A 265 11.59 2.07 -2.93
CA SER A 265 12.05 1.71 -1.59
C SER A 265 11.44 0.34 -1.25
N SER A 266 12.10 -0.44 -0.39
CA SER A 266 11.59 -1.68 0.20
C SER A 266 10.18 -1.55 0.85
N ARG A 267 9.62 -0.33 0.89
CA ARG A 267 8.31 0.03 1.41
C ARG A 267 7.19 0.06 0.35
N THR A 268 7.42 -0.17 -0.95
CA THR A 268 6.36 0.08 -1.97
C THR A 268 5.68 -1.17 -2.54
N ILE A 269 6.16 -2.37 -2.26
CA ILE A 269 5.49 -3.61 -2.73
C ILE A 269 4.41 -4.00 -1.73
N SER A 270 3.28 -4.52 -2.26
CA SER A 270 2.27 -5.25 -1.50
C SER A 270 2.95 -6.20 -0.52
N GLN A 271 2.72 -5.96 0.77
CA GLN A 271 3.13 -6.80 1.89
C GLN A 271 2.34 -8.13 1.93
N ALA A 272 2.08 -8.75 0.79
CA ALA A 272 1.64 -10.14 0.75
C ALA A 272 2.68 -11.06 1.42
N TRP A 273 3.92 -10.57 1.55
CA TRP A 273 5.02 -11.14 2.31
C TRP A 273 5.67 -10.05 3.16
N ASN A 274 4.99 -9.63 4.23
CA ASN A 274 5.69 -8.99 5.34
C ASN A 274 6.50 -10.08 6.05
N PRO A 275 7.78 -9.89 6.43
CA PRO A 275 8.70 -10.86 7.07
C PRO A 275 8.24 -11.71 8.29
N GLY A 276 6.96 -11.63 8.68
CA GLY A 276 6.28 -12.65 9.49
C GLY A 276 5.53 -13.71 8.67
N PHE A 277 5.45 -13.55 7.34
CA PHE A 277 4.77 -14.46 6.42
C PHE A 277 5.63 -15.68 6.10
N GLU A 278 6.96 -15.59 6.04
CA GLU A 278 7.82 -16.73 5.74
C GLU A 278 7.65 -17.83 6.79
N LEU A 279 7.70 -17.47 8.09
CA LEU A 279 7.40 -18.39 9.19
C LEU A 279 5.97 -18.96 9.12
N TRP A 280 5.02 -18.15 8.67
CA TRP A 280 3.63 -18.58 8.54
C TRP A 280 3.42 -19.52 7.35
N LEU A 281 4.01 -19.25 6.20
CA LEU A 281 3.95 -20.16 5.06
C LEU A 281 4.73 -21.44 5.33
N LEU A 282 5.89 -21.35 5.99
CA LEU A 282 6.60 -22.54 6.47
C LEU A 282 5.71 -23.38 7.39
N SER A 283 4.89 -22.76 8.26
CA SER A 283 3.95 -23.51 9.12
C SER A 283 2.84 -24.26 8.37
N LYS A 284 2.56 -23.94 7.10
CA LYS A 284 1.65 -24.75 6.28
C LYS A 284 2.28 -26.06 5.81
N TYR A 285 3.60 -26.07 5.66
CA TYR A 285 4.35 -27.20 5.10
C TYR A 285 5.05 -28.02 6.19
N LEU A 286 5.30 -27.43 7.36
CA LEU A 286 6.03 -28.04 8.47
C LEU A 286 5.18 -28.05 9.75
N LYS A 287 5.27 -29.12 10.54
CA LYS A 287 4.67 -29.22 11.87
C LYS A 287 5.45 -28.37 12.87
N LEU A 288 4.92 -27.20 13.23
CA LEU A 288 5.59 -26.26 14.14
C LEU A 288 4.86 -26.10 15.48
N GLY A 289 5.59 -26.27 16.58
CA GLY A 289 5.10 -26.05 17.95
C GLY A 289 5.15 -24.58 18.34
N ASP A 290 6.35 -24.05 18.57
CA ASP A 290 6.58 -22.61 18.79
C ASP A 290 7.27 -21.95 17.59
N ARG A 291 7.01 -20.65 17.37
CA ARG A 291 7.64 -19.82 16.32
C ARG A 291 8.16 -18.52 16.90
N LEU A 292 9.41 -18.18 16.58
CA LEU A 292 10.09 -16.97 17.04
C LEU A 292 10.72 -16.23 15.84
N ASN A 293 10.48 -14.92 15.76
CA ASN A 293 11.20 -14.04 14.83
C ASN A 293 11.97 -12.96 15.63
N GLU A 294 12.82 -12.21 14.95
CA GLU A 294 13.61 -11.11 15.56
C GLU A 294 12.77 -9.98 16.20
N GLU A 295 11.50 -9.81 15.77
CA GLU A 295 10.61 -8.71 16.18
C GLU A 295 9.61 -9.10 17.31
N ILE A 296 9.40 -10.39 17.62
CA ILE A 296 8.34 -10.89 18.54
C ILE A 296 8.90 -11.81 19.65
N GLN A 297 8.41 -11.62 20.88
CA GLN A 297 8.89 -12.24 22.13
C GLN A 297 8.35 -13.66 22.43
N LYS A 298 9.10 -14.41 23.28
CA LYS A 298 8.67 -14.96 24.61
C LYS A 298 9.55 -16.10 25.15
N ARG A 299 10.57 -16.56 24.40
CA ARG A 299 11.33 -17.78 24.73
C ARG A 299 12.85 -17.54 24.69
N PRO A 300 13.46 -17.05 25.79
CA PRO A 300 14.90 -16.73 25.82
C PRO A 300 15.78 -17.96 25.55
N ASN A 301 15.33 -19.15 25.93
CA ASN A 301 15.99 -20.42 25.66
C ASN A 301 16.11 -20.73 24.15
N LEU A 302 15.05 -20.52 23.37
CA LEU A 302 15.07 -20.73 21.92
C LEU A 302 15.96 -19.69 21.23
N MET A 303 15.91 -18.43 21.67
CA MET A 303 16.77 -17.37 21.16
C MET A 303 18.26 -17.66 21.43
N GLU A 304 18.59 -18.15 22.63
CA GLU A 304 19.96 -18.51 22.99
C GLU A 304 20.50 -19.67 22.15
N LYS A 305 19.69 -20.73 21.93
CA LYS A 305 20.02 -21.83 21.02
C LYS A 305 20.30 -21.32 19.61
N ALA A 306 19.44 -20.44 19.09
CA ALA A 306 19.58 -19.87 17.75
C ALA A 306 20.85 -19.01 17.61
N LEU A 307 21.15 -18.19 18.60
CA LEU A 307 22.37 -17.36 18.64
C LEU A 307 23.63 -18.22 18.71
N HIS A 308 23.64 -19.27 19.53
CA HIS A 308 24.75 -20.21 19.60
C HIS A 308 25.01 -20.88 18.25
N PHE A 309 23.95 -21.33 17.57
CA PHE A 309 24.07 -21.88 16.21
C PHE A 309 24.59 -20.84 15.21
N ALA A 310 24.12 -19.59 15.27
CA ALA A 310 24.35 -18.59 14.23
C ALA A 310 25.73 -17.91 14.24
N ARG A 311 26.42 -17.85 15.39
CA ARG A 311 27.68 -17.08 15.56
C ARG A 311 28.74 -17.40 14.52
N ASP A 312 28.95 -18.69 14.25
CA ASP A 312 29.99 -19.18 13.34
C ASP A 312 29.44 -19.57 11.95
N LYS A 313 28.19 -19.20 11.66
CA LYS A 313 27.55 -19.51 10.39
C LYS A 313 27.43 -18.28 9.51
N GLN A 314 27.46 -18.52 8.21
CA GLN A 314 27.13 -17.51 7.22
C GLN A 314 25.62 -17.49 6.99
N ALA A 315 25.08 -16.32 6.69
CA ALA A 315 23.68 -16.15 6.36
C ALA A 315 23.30 -16.83 5.04
N PHE A 316 21.99 -17.07 4.88
CA PHE A 316 21.40 -17.57 3.66
C PHE A 316 21.85 -16.71 2.47
N PRO A 317 22.21 -17.31 1.31
CA PRO A 317 21.95 -18.69 0.90
C PRO A 317 23.04 -19.71 1.26
N HIS A 318 23.99 -19.38 2.15
CA HIS A 318 25.10 -20.28 2.48
C HIS A 318 24.63 -21.61 3.08
N GLN A 319 25.41 -22.68 2.89
CA GLN A 319 24.95 -24.01 3.25
C GLN A 319 24.67 -24.23 4.75
N GLY A 320 25.46 -23.59 5.60
CA GLY A 320 25.29 -23.64 7.06
C GLY A 320 24.26 -22.68 7.63
N SER A 321 23.50 -21.95 6.81
CA SER A 321 22.54 -20.94 7.27
C SER A 321 21.26 -21.51 7.89
N ILE A 322 20.97 -22.78 7.63
CA ILE A 322 19.79 -23.49 8.13
C ILE A 322 20.26 -24.76 8.82
N GLY A 323 19.71 -25.04 10.00
CA GLY A 323 20.04 -26.24 10.76
C GLY A 323 18.96 -26.61 11.76
N ILE A 324 19.10 -27.81 12.32
CA ILE A 324 18.27 -28.32 13.42
C ILE A 324 19.17 -28.49 14.63
N VAL A 325 18.76 -27.90 15.76
CA VAL A 325 19.36 -28.11 17.07
C VAL A 325 18.27 -28.65 17.99
N ASP A 326 18.42 -29.91 18.41
CA ASP A 326 17.43 -30.69 19.17
C ASP A 326 16.06 -30.82 18.45
N ASP A 327 15.12 -29.98 18.85
CA ASP A 327 13.75 -29.87 18.37
C ASP A 327 13.51 -28.54 17.65
N THR A 328 14.56 -27.75 17.39
CA THR A 328 14.43 -26.39 16.89
C THR A 328 15.11 -26.24 15.53
N ILE A 329 14.32 -25.89 14.50
CA ILE A 329 14.81 -25.43 13.20
C ILE A 329 15.23 -23.97 13.35
N ILE A 330 16.45 -23.65 12.92
CA ILE A 330 17.02 -22.31 12.99
C ILE A 330 17.32 -21.83 11.57
N LEU A 331 16.82 -20.65 11.23
CA LEU A 331 17.01 -19.98 9.94
C LEU A 331 17.83 -18.70 10.16
N LEU A 332 19.02 -18.62 9.57
CA LEU A 332 19.85 -17.41 9.56
C LEU A 332 19.78 -16.74 8.18
N PHE A 333 18.92 -15.73 8.04
CA PHE A 333 18.78 -14.98 6.79
C PHE A 333 19.68 -13.74 6.71
N ASP A 334 19.99 -13.11 7.86
CA ASP A 334 20.86 -11.94 7.92
C ASP A 334 21.75 -12.00 9.17
N ARG A 335 23.06 -11.75 9.01
CA ARG A 335 24.01 -11.71 10.13
C ARG A 335 23.88 -10.42 10.94
N ASP A 336 23.40 -9.35 10.31
CA ASP A 336 23.23 -8.06 10.99
C ASP A 336 22.10 -8.12 12.05
N ALA A 337 21.27 -9.17 12.01
CA ALA A 337 20.28 -9.45 13.03
C ALA A 337 20.86 -10.06 14.32
N ILE A 338 22.07 -10.63 14.29
CA ILE A 338 22.68 -11.30 15.46
C ILE A 338 22.90 -10.30 16.61
N PRO A 339 23.52 -9.12 16.43
CA PRO A 339 23.70 -8.16 17.52
C PRO A 339 22.38 -7.69 18.13
N THR A 340 21.35 -7.48 17.30
CA THR A 340 20.00 -7.10 17.75
C THR A 340 19.37 -8.19 18.60
N ALA A 341 19.47 -9.45 18.16
CA ALA A 341 19.00 -10.60 18.91
C ALA A 341 19.76 -10.81 20.23
N GLU A 342 21.08 -10.58 20.26
CA GLU A 342 21.90 -10.63 21.47
C GLU A 342 21.52 -9.55 22.49
N ALA A 343 21.37 -8.29 22.04
CA ALA A 343 20.92 -7.20 22.90
C ALA A 343 19.53 -7.48 23.49
N ARG A 344 18.64 -8.07 22.67
CA ARG A 344 17.31 -8.47 23.10
C ARG A 344 17.35 -9.61 24.12
N LEU A 345 18.16 -10.63 23.91
CA LEU A 345 18.33 -11.75 24.84
C LEU A 345 18.82 -11.25 26.21
N LYS A 346 19.75 -10.29 26.25
CA LYS A 346 20.20 -9.65 27.50
C LYS A 346 19.05 -9.00 28.26
N THR A 347 18.18 -8.28 27.55
CA THR A 347 17.00 -7.62 28.15
C THR A 347 15.99 -8.64 28.69
N LEU A 348 15.90 -9.84 28.11
CA LEU A 348 14.96 -10.89 28.52
C LEU A 348 15.44 -11.73 29.70
N LYS A 349 16.73 -11.68 30.03
CA LYS A 349 17.35 -12.41 31.16
C LYS A 349 17.50 -11.54 32.41
N GLN A 350 17.22 -10.24 32.30
CA GLN A 350 17.05 -9.31 33.42
C GLN A 350 15.61 -9.34 33.87
#